data_AF-A0A9D9IU88-F1
#
_entry.id   AF-A0A9D9IU88-F1
#
_cell.length_a   1.000
_cell.length_b   1.000
_cell.length_c   1.000
_cell.angle_alpha   90.00
_cell.angle_beta   90.00
_cell.angle_gamma   90.00
#
_symmetry.space_group_name_H-M   'P 1'
#
loop_
_entity.id
_entity.type
_entity.pdbx_description
1 polymer ?
#
loop_
_entity_poly.entity_id
_entity_poly.type
_entity_poly.pdbx_seq_one_letter_code
_entity_poly.pdbx_strand_id
1 'polypeptide(L)'
;MEILIAILAVLAGVVGILGSILPALPGPPLTWVGMLLLYFWGGTDGAGEHMSLTLLLVMLGITVAVSIIDYVVPLYFTRLTGGTKAAERGAMAGLIFGLFVVPPVGMILGSFLGAFLAELYYARKSTGDALKSAFGSFLGFLTGTGLKLIVCGVMMYYIIVYI
;
A
#
# COMPACT_ATOMS: atom_id res chain seq x y z
N MET A 1 -25.24 11.93 -13.50
CA MET A 1 -24.55 10.74 -12.95
C MET A 1 -25.50 10.02 -12.00
N GLU A 2 -25.58 8.69 -12.04
CA GLU A 2 -26.27 7.91 -11.02
C GLU A 2 -25.52 8.10 -9.69
N ILE A 3 -26.12 8.77 -8.71
CA ILE A 3 -25.51 9.10 -7.40
C ILE A 3 -24.84 7.87 -6.75
N LEU A 4 -25.40 6.68 -7.00
CA LEU A 4 -24.86 5.41 -6.57
C LEU A 4 -23.42 5.17 -7.04
N ILE A 5 -23.08 5.55 -8.26
CA ILE A 5 -21.77 5.27 -8.88
C ILE A 5 -20.69 6.19 -8.31
N ALA A 6 -21.02 7.46 -8.09
CA ALA A 6 -20.15 8.38 -7.38
C ALA A 6 -19.82 7.85 -5.98
N ILE A 7 -20.83 7.38 -5.24
CA ILE A 7 -20.64 6.79 -3.90
C ILE A 7 -19.74 5.56 -3.99
N LEU A 8 -19.97 4.65 -4.93
CA LEU A 8 -19.15 3.45 -5.10
C LEU A 8 -17.70 3.78 -5.49
N ALA A 9 -17.48 4.77 -6.35
CA ALA A 9 -16.14 5.20 -6.76
C ALA A 9 -15.36 5.82 -5.59
N VAL A 10 -16.00 6.71 -4.81
CA VAL A 10 -15.41 7.28 -3.59
C VAL A 10 -15.11 6.18 -2.57
N LEU A 11 -16.05 5.25 -2.34
CA LEU A 11 -15.83 4.14 -1.43
C LEU A 11 -14.67 3.26 -1.90
N ALA A 12 -14.58 2.93 -3.18
CA ALA A 12 -13.46 2.18 -3.74
C ALA A 12 -12.13 2.91 -3.52
N GLY A 13 -12.10 4.23 -3.67
CA GLY A 13 -10.92 5.04 -3.40
C GLY A 13 -10.54 5.12 -1.92
N VAL A 14 -11.50 5.32 -1.02
CA VAL A 14 -11.26 5.31 0.43
C VAL A 14 -10.76 3.94 0.89
N VAL A 15 -11.42 2.86 0.46
CA VAL A 15 -11.00 1.50 0.79
C VAL A 15 -9.65 1.19 0.15
N GLY A 16 -9.31 1.76 -1.02
CA GLY A 16 -8.00 1.62 -1.64
C GLY A 16 -6.88 2.35 -0.89
N ILE A 17 -7.16 3.53 -0.34
CA ILE A 17 -6.23 4.24 0.55
C ILE A 17 -6.03 3.44 1.85
N LEU A 18 -7.11 2.96 2.47
CA LEU A 18 -7.03 2.12 3.67
C LEU A 18 -6.30 0.80 3.36
N GLY A 19 -6.58 0.21 2.20
CA GLY A 19 -5.94 -1.01 1.70
C GLY A 19 -4.46 -0.84 1.38
N SER A 20 -3.99 0.39 1.13
CA SER A 20 -2.56 0.65 0.95
C SER A 20 -1.77 0.47 2.25
N ILE A 21 -2.43 0.68 3.40
CA ILE A 21 -1.87 0.52 4.74
C ILE A 21 -2.14 -0.88 5.28
N LEU A 22 -3.37 -1.38 5.10
CA LEU A 22 -3.80 -2.67 5.61
C LEU A 22 -3.13 -3.83 4.87
N PRO A 23 -2.55 -4.83 5.58
CA PRO A 23 -2.06 -6.03 4.94
C PRO A 23 -3.20 -6.77 4.23
N ALA A 24 -2.87 -7.38 3.09
CA ALA A 24 -3.75 -8.20 2.25
C ALA A 24 -4.70 -7.47 1.29
N LEU A 25 -4.93 -6.16 1.42
CA LEU A 25 -5.74 -5.42 0.46
C LEU A 25 -4.87 -4.77 -0.63
N PRO A 26 -5.16 -4.98 -1.93
CA PRO A 26 -4.46 -4.33 -3.01
C PRO A 26 -4.97 -2.88 -3.17
N GLY A 27 -4.36 -1.94 -2.44
CA GLY A 27 -4.79 -0.53 -2.41
C GLY A 27 -4.88 0.16 -3.79
N PRO A 28 -3.78 0.20 -4.57
CA PRO A 28 -3.79 0.85 -5.88
C PRO A 28 -4.76 0.20 -6.88
N PRO A 29 -4.84 -1.14 -7.03
CA PRO A 29 -5.84 -1.77 -7.87
C PRO A 29 -7.29 -1.43 -7.48
N LEU A 30 -7.59 -1.36 -6.19
CA LEU A 30 -8.93 -1.05 -5.73
C LEU A 30 -9.33 0.39 -6.04
N THR A 31 -8.40 1.33 -5.87
CA THR A 31 -8.60 2.74 -6.23
C THR A 31 -8.78 2.89 -7.75
N TRP A 32 -8.01 2.14 -8.55
CA TRP A 32 -8.14 2.13 -10.00
C TRP A 32 -9.51 1.59 -10.46
N VAL A 33 -10.07 0.57 -9.80
CA VAL A 33 -11.44 0.12 -10.06
C VAL A 33 -12.46 1.23 -9.82
N GLY A 34 -12.26 2.08 -8.80
CA GLY A 34 -13.07 3.28 -8.59
C GLY A 34 -13.05 4.24 -9.79
N MET A 35 -11.87 4.48 -10.38
CA MET A 35 -11.74 5.27 -11.61
C MET A 35 -12.40 4.60 -12.82
N LEU A 36 -12.26 3.27 -12.94
CA LEU A 36 -12.88 2.49 -14.01
C LEU A 36 -14.41 2.61 -14.00
N LEU A 37 -15.02 2.61 -12.81
CA LEU A 37 -16.47 2.80 -12.64
C LEU A 37 -16.91 4.17 -13.16
N LEU A 38 -16.17 5.24 -12.86
CA LEU A 38 -16.45 6.58 -13.38
C LEU A 38 -16.28 6.67 -14.90
N TYR A 39 -15.27 6.00 -15.46
CA TYR A 39 -15.04 5.97 -16.90
C TYR A 39 -16.22 5.37 -17.68
N PHE A 40 -16.76 4.22 -17.24
CA PHE A 40 -17.85 3.55 -17.96
C PHE A 40 -19.22 4.21 -17.80
N TRP A 41 -19.46 4.89 -16.68
CA TRP A 41 -20.77 5.45 -16.35
C TRP A 41 -20.83 6.98 -16.37
N GLY A 42 -19.90 7.62 -17.09
CA GLY A 42 -20.01 9.02 -17.48
C GLY A 42 -19.68 10.00 -16.36
N GLY A 43 -18.64 9.72 -15.59
CA GLY A 43 -17.99 10.75 -14.77
C GLY A 43 -17.39 11.83 -15.66
N THR A 44 -17.87 13.07 -15.50
CA THR A 44 -17.38 14.25 -16.23
C THR A 44 -16.59 15.12 -15.29
N ASP A 45 -15.52 15.75 -15.78
CA ASP A 45 -14.83 16.76 -15.00
C ASP A 45 -15.68 18.04 -14.84
N GLY A 46 -15.18 19.01 -14.05
CA GLY A 46 -15.83 20.31 -13.86
C GLY A 46 -16.04 21.14 -15.14
N ALA A 47 -15.48 20.72 -16.29
CA ALA A 47 -15.68 21.32 -17.61
C ALA A 47 -16.66 20.52 -18.49
N GLY A 48 -17.15 19.36 -18.03
CA GLY A 48 -18.06 18.48 -18.77
C GLY A 48 -17.36 17.46 -19.68
N GLU A 49 -16.03 17.34 -19.61
CA GLU A 49 -15.24 16.41 -20.41
C GLU A 49 -15.20 15.03 -19.75
N HIS A 50 -15.26 13.99 -20.59
CA HIS A 50 -15.21 12.61 -20.11
C HIS A 50 -13.76 12.20 -19.80
N MET A 51 -13.60 11.30 -18.83
CA MET A 51 -12.29 10.75 -18.51
C MET A 51 -11.65 10.07 -19.73
N SER A 52 -10.42 10.45 -20.06
CA SER A 52 -9.70 9.90 -21.22
C SER A 52 -9.26 8.46 -20.97
N LEU A 53 -9.42 7.59 -21.99
CA LEU A 53 -8.92 6.21 -21.96
C LEU A 53 -7.40 6.15 -21.74
N THR A 54 -6.66 7.14 -22.27
CA THR A 54 -5.21 7.24 -22.07
C THR A 54 -4.86 7.42 -20.58
N LEU A 55 -5.61 8.26 -19.87
CA LEU A 55 -5.41 8.48 -18.43
C LEU A 55 -5.67 7.20 -17.65
N LEU A 56 -6.76 6.50 -17.95
CA LEU A 56 -7.12 5.24 -17.30
C LEU A 56 -6.04 4.16 -17.51
N LEU A 57 -5.51 4.01 -18.74
CA LEU A 57 -4.45 3.05 -19.06
C LEU A 57 -3.10 3.43 -18.45
N VAL A 58 -2.74 4.71 -18.41
CA VAL A 58 -1.53 5.18 -17.73
C VAL A 58 -1.62 4.85 -16.23
N MET A 59 -2.77 5.13 -15.60
CA MET A 59 -3.00 4.80 -14.20
C MET A 59 -3.01 3.28 -13.94
N LEU A 60 -3.47 2.46 -14.90
CA LEU A 60 -3.36 1.01 -14.82
C LEU A 60 -1.88 0.57 -14.86
N GLY A 61 -1.10 1.13 -15.78
CA GLY A 61 0.34 0.87 -15.87
C GLY A 61 1.08 1.21 -14.57
N ILE A 62 0.77 2.38 -14.00
CA ILE A 62 1.32 2.83 -12.71
C ILE A 62 0.88 1.88 -11.58
N THR A 63 -0.39 1.49 -11.54
CA THR A 63 -0.93 0.54 -10.56
C THR A 63 -0.17 -0.78 -10.56
N VAL A 64 0.04 -1.35 -11.76
CA VAL A 64 0.78 -2.60 -11.93
C VAL A 64 2.23 -2.43 -11.50
N ALA A 65 2.90 -1.35 -11.96
CA ALA A 65 4.28 -1.06 -11.60
C ALA A 65 4.46 -0.91 -10.08
N VAL A 66 3.60 -0.13 -9.42
CA VAL A 66 3.62 0.09 -7.96
C VAL A 66 3.35 -1.20 -7.20
N SER A 67 2.43 -2.04 -7.68
CA SER A 67 2.15 -3.34 -7.05
C SER A 67 3.35 -4.29 -7.13
N ILE A 68 4.09 -4.27 -8.25
CA ILE A 68 5.33 -5.03 -8.40
C ILE A 68 6.43 -4.46 -7.49
N ILE A 69 6.60 -3.13 -7.50
CA ILE A 69 7.60 -2.43 -6.67
C ILE A 69 7.34 -2.70 -5.20
N ASP A 70 6.08 -2.67 -4.75
CA ASP A 70 5.70 -2.94 -3.36
C ASP A 70 6.03 -4.37 -2.92
N TYR A 71 6.06 -5.34 -3.84
CA TYR A 71 6.51 -6.69 -3.53
C TYR A 71 8.04 -6.79 -3.53
N VAL A 72 8.71 -6.15 -4.49
CA VAL A 72 10.16 -6.27 -4.70
C VAL A 72 10.97 -5.44 -3.70
N VAL A 73 10.51 -4.23 -3.36
CA VAL A 73 11.23 -3.28 -2.50
C VAL A 73 11.42 -3.82 -1.09
N PRO A 74 10.40 -4.32 -0.37
CA PRO A 74 10.60 -4.90 0.96
C PRO A 74 11.54 -6.11 0.95
N LEU A 75 11.44 -6.97 -0.07
CA LEU A 75 12.37 -8.10 -0.25
C LEU A 75 13.81 -7.62 -0.45
N TYR A 76 14.00 -6.62 -1.31
CA TYR A 76 15.31 -6.07 -1.64
C TYR A 76 15.93 -5.38 -0.43
N PHE A 77 15.18 -4.52 0.27
CA PHE A 77 15.65 -3.82 1.47
C PHE A 77 15.95 -4.77 2.62
N THR A 78 15.13 -5.81 2.82
CA THR A 78 15.40 -6.83 3.84
C THR A 78 16.68 -7.58 3.51
N ARG A 79 16.94 -7.94 2.25
CA ARG A 79 18.21 -8.58 1.85
C ARG A 79 19.41 -7.64 1.98
N LEU A 80 19.24 -6.36 1.63
CA LEU A 80 20.29 -5.34 1.70
C LEU A 80 20.75 -5.10 3.15
N THR A 81 19.83 -5.13 4.12
CA THR A 81 20.17 -5.00 5.55
C THR A 81 20.59 -6.32 6.20
N GLY A 82 20.75 -7.38 5.40
CA GLY A 82 21.17 -8.70 5.86
C GLY A 82 20.05 -9.51 6.52
N GLY A 83 18.80 -9.04 6.44
CA GLY A 83 17.64 -9.67 7.05
C GLY A 83 17.31 -11.04 6.46
N THR A 84 16.87 -11.92 7.35
CA THR A 84 16.52 -13.30 7.04
C THR A 84 15.03 -13.44 6.73
N LYS A 85 14.61 -14.60 6.21
CA LYS A 85 13.17 -14.93 6.07
C LYS A 85 12.41 -14.89 7.40
N ALA A 86 13.12 -15.03 8.53
CA ALA A 86 12.52 -14.85 9.85
C ALA A 86 12.13 -13.39 10.11
N ALA A 87 12.95 -12.42 9.67
CA ALA A 87 12.64 -10.99 9.75
C ALA A 87 11.34 -10.66 9.00
N GLU A 88 11.18 -11.16 7.77
CA GLU A 88 9.95 -10.96 6.97
C GLU A 88 8.71 -11.53 7.65
N ARG A 89 8.77 -12.77 8.13
CA ARG A 89 7.64 -13.42 8.82
C ARG A 89 7.31 -12.74 10.14
N GLY A 90 8.35 -12.35 10.89
CA GLY A 90 8.21 -11.57 12.11
C GLY A 90 7.57 -10.22 11.85
N ALA A 91 7.96 -9.52 10.78
CA ALA A 91 7.38 -8.24 10.38
C ALA A 91 5.91 -8.41 10.00
N MET A 92 5.55 -9.43 9.23
CA MET A 92 4.16 -9.72 8.88
C MET A 92 3.31 -10.03 10.12
N ALA A 93 3.80 -10.89 11.03
CA ALA A 93 3.09 -11.20 12.25
C ALA A 93 2.91 -9.95 13.13
N GLY A 94 3.99 -9.19 13.31
CA GLY A 94 3.98 -7.96 14.08
C GLY A 94 3.07 -6.88 13.48
N LEU A 95 2.97 -6.81 12.15
CA LEU A 95 2.04 -5.93 11.45
C LEU A 95 0.57 -6.32 11.73
N ILE A 96 0.24 -7.62 11.66
CA ILE A 96 -1.10 -8.14 11.95
C ILE A 96 -1.47 -7.90 13.42
N PHE A 97 -0.58 -8.21 14.36
CA PHE A 97 -0.84 -7.92 15.79
C PHE A 97 -0.93 -6.42 16.04
N GLY A 98 -0.05 -5.63 15.42
CA GLY A 98 -0.01 -4.18 15.52
C GLY A 98 -1.28 -3.49 15.02
N LEU A 99 -1.97 -4.09 14.05
CA LEU A 99 -3.26 -3.65 13.54
C LEU A 99 -4.35 -3.65 14.64
N PHE A 100 -4.35 -4.63 15.54
CA PHE A 100 -5.37 -4.72 16.61
C PHE A 100 -5.10 -3.81 17.80
N VAL A 101 -3.87 -3.29 17.92
CA VAL A 101 -3.48 -2.44 19.06
C VAL A 101 -3.84 -0.98 18.78
N VAL A 102 -3.21 -0.36 17.77
CA VAL A 102 -3.48 1.03 17.35
C VAL A 102 -3.15 1.17 15.86
N PRO A 103 -4.09 0.99 14.91
CA PRO A 103 -3.84 1.33 13.52
C PRO A 103 -3.63 2.85 13.37
N PRO A 104 -2.64 3.38 12.61
CA PRO A 104 -1.56 2.72 11.86
C PRO A 104 -0.21 2.63 12.62
N VAL A 105 -0.06 3.33 13.74
CA VAL A 105 1.20 3.42 14.51
C VAL A 105 1.64 2.06 15.06
N GLY A 106 0.69 1.28 15.56
CA GLY A 106 0.88 -0.09 16.03
C GLY A 106 1.34 -1.04 14.93
N MET A 107 0.95 -0.82 13.68
CA MET A 107 1.41 -1.64 12.54
C MET A 107 2.88 -1.36 12.22
N ILE A 108 3.25 -0.07 12.20
CA ILE A 108 4.63 0.39 12.01
C ILE A 108 5.54 -0.16 13.12
N LEU A 109 5.18 0.09 14.37
CA LEU A 109 5.97 -0.38 15.51
C LEU A 109 5.95 -1.91 15.63
N GLY A 110 4.80 -2.54 15.39
CA GLY A 110 4.61 -3.98 15.45
C GLY A 110 5.45 -4.71 14.40
N SER A 111 5.48 -4.23 13.16
CA SER A 111 6.33 -4.82 12.10
C SER A 111 7.82 -4.69 12.42
N PHE A 112 8.26 -3.55 12.96
CA PHE A 112 9.65 -3.37 13.38
C PHE A 112 10.04 -4.29 14.54
N LEU A 113 9.25 -4.29 15.61
CA LEU A 113 9.48 -5.13 16.79
C LEU A 113 9.37 -6.63 16.46
N GLY A 114 8.39 -7.00 15.64
CA GLY A 114 8.19 -8.38 15.17
C GLY A 114 9.37 -8.88 14.35
N ALA A 115 9.89 -8.06 13.42
CA ALA A 115 11.09 -8.39 12.65
C ALA A 115 12.32 -8.53 13.56
N PHE A 116 12.49 -7.62 14.51
CA PHE A 116 13.60 -7.61 15.47
C PHE A 116 13.60 -8.86 16.37
N LEU A 117 12.45 -9.17 16.98
CA LEU A 117 12.30 -10.35 17.85
C LEU A 117 12.46 -11.66 17.07
N ALA A 118 11.96 -11.70 15.83
CA ALA A 118 12.11 -12.88 14.99
C ALA A 118 13.57 -13.11 14.58
N GLU A 119 14.33 -12.06 14.24
CA GLU A 119 15.76 -12.17 13.98
C GLU A 119 16.54 -12.60 15.23
N LEU A 120 16.23 -12.05 16.41
CA LEU A 120 16.91 -12.41 17.65
C LEU A 120 16.67 -13.87 18.04
N TYR A 121 15.42 -14.33 17.95
CA TYR A 121 15.03 -15.67 18.39
C TYR A 121 15.33 -16.77 17.37
N TYR A 122 15.00 -16.55 16.09
CA TYR A 122 15.14 -17.57 15.04
C TYR A 122 16.46 -17.49 14.29
N ALA A 123 16.98 -16.29 14.02
CA ALA A 123 18.24 -16.14 13.30
C ALA A 123 19.48 -16.10 14.23
N ARG A 124 19.27 -16.07 15.56
CA ARG A 124 20.33 -16.02 16.60
C ARG A 124 21.40 -14.97 16.33
N LYS A 125 21.02 -13.86 15.70
CA LYS A 125 21.92 -12.77 15.40
C LYS A 125 22.24 -11.95 16.65
N SER A 126 23.35 -11.22 16.59
CA SER A 126 23.65 -10.21 17.59
C SER A 126 22.56 -9.14 17.61
N THR A 127 22.33 -8.53 18.77
CA THR A 127 21.32 -7.46 18.94
C THR A 127 21.52 -6.33 17.91
N GLY A 128 22.78 -6.00 17.57
CA GLY A 128 23.10 -4.97 16.59
C GLY A 128 22.70 -5.35 15.16
N ASP A 129 22.95 -6.59 14.75
CA ASP A 129 22.59 -7.08 13.41
C ASP A 129 21.08 -7.22 13.25
N ALA A 130 20.38 -7.67 14.30
CA ALA A 130 18.92 -7.77 14.31
C ALA A 130 18.26 -6.39 14.19
N LEU A 131 18.81 -5.37 14.87
CA LEU A 131 18.34 -3.98 14.77
C LEU A 131 18.52 -3.41 13.37
N LYS A 132 19.70 -3.64 12.77
CA LYS A 132 19.99 -3.21 11.39
C LYS A 132 19.04 -3.87 10.38
N SER A 133 18.79 -5.17 10.55
CA SER A 133 17.83 -5.91 9.73
C SER A 133 16.42 -5.35 9.87
N ALA A 134 15.94 -5.19 11.11
CA ALA A 134 14.61 -4.65 11.40
C ALA A 134 14.41 -3.25 10.82
N PHE A 135 15.43 -2.39 10.88
CA PHE A 135 15.41 -1.08 10.23
C PHE A 135 15.27 -1.17 8.71
N GLY A 136 15.92 -2.14 8.07
CA GLY A 136 15.78 -2.36 6.62
C GLY A 136 14.40 -2.82 6.21
N SER A 137 13.84 -3.82 6.91
CA SER A 137 12.47 -4.27 6.64
C SER A 137 11.45 -3.15 6.91
N PHE A 138 11.68 -2.33 7.94
CA PHE A 138 10.85 -1.16 8.23
C PHE A 138 10.92 -0.09 7.13
N LEU A 139 12.13 0.27 6.67
CA LEU A 139 12.28 1.20 5.55
C LEU A 139 11.63 0.66 4.27
N GLY A 140 11.79 -0.65 4.00
CA GLY A 140 11.17 -1.31 2.86
C GLY A 140 9.64 -1.22 2.92
N PHE A 141 9.05 -1.53 4.07
CA PHE A 141 7.61 -1.40 4.32
C PHE A 141 7.12 0.04 4.18
N LEU A 142 7.83 1.01 4.76
CA LEU A 142 7.47 2.43 4.71
C LEU A 142 7.54 2.97 3.28
N THR A 143 8.55 2.57 2.52
CA THR A 143 8.72 2.96 1.11
C THR A 143 7.62 2.36 0.24
N GLY A 144 7.30 1.08 0.40
CA GLY A 144 6.22 0.42 -0.34
C GLY A 144 4.84 1.00 -0.04
N THR A 145 4.53 1.14 1.26
CA THR A 145 3.27 1.75 1.73
C THR A 145 3.16 3.22 1.30
N GLY A 146 4.25 3.99 1.39
CA GLY A 146 4.29 5.38 0.96
C GLY A 146 4.01 5.53 -0.54
N LEU A 147 4.65 4.71 -1.38
CA LEU A 147 4.41 4.72 -2.82
C LEU A 147 2.94 4.42 -3.16
N LYS A 148 2.37 3.39 -2.52
CA LYS A 148 0.95 3.02 -2.69
C LYS A 148 0.02 4.17 -2.28
N LEU A 149 0.29 4.82 -1.15
CA LEU A 149 -0.51 5.94 -0.64
C LEU A 149 -0.47 7.15 -1.58
N ILE A 150 0.69 7.50 -2.14
CA ILE A 150 0.81 8.59 -3.11
C ILE A 150 -0.04 8.29 -4.35
N VAL A 151 0.08 7.09 -4.91
CA VAL A 151 -0.67 6.69 -6.11
C VAL A 151 -2.17 6.64 -5.84
N CYS A 152 -2.60 6.04 -4.73
CA CYS A 152 -4.02 6.04 -4.35
C CYS A 152 -4.54 7.46 -4.10
N GLY A 153 -3.73 8.35 -3.51
CA GLY A 153 -4.09 9.76 -3.33
C GLY A 153 -4.28 10.51 -4.65
N VAL A 154 -3.40 10.27 -5.62
CA VAL A 154 -3.52 10.84 -6.97
C VAL A 154 -4.77 10.30 -7.68
N MET A 155 -5.03 9.00 -7.62
CA MET A 155 -6.24 8.41 -8.21
C MET A 155 -7.51 8.89 -7.52
N MET A 156 -7.49 9.05 -6.19
CA MET A 156 -8.60 9.60 -5.42
C MET A 156 -8.89 11.06 -5.80
N TYR A 157 -7.85 11.86 -6.05
CA TYR A 157 -8.00 13.21 -6.59
C TYR A 157 -8.72 13.18 -7.94
N TYR A 158 -8.34 12.29 -8.86
CA TYR A 158 -9.06 12.12 -10.12
C TYR A 158 -10.51 11.66 -9.90
N ILE A 159 -10.76 10.74 -8.98
CA ILE A 159 -12.14 10.32 -8.63
C ILE A 159 -12.97 11.53 -8.19
N ILE A 160 -12.44 12.42 -7.35
CA ILE A 160 -13.15 13.62 -6.89
C ILE A 160 -13.39 14.62 -8.03
N VAL A 161 -12.41 14.79 -8.93
CA VAL A 161 -12.51 15.73 -10.05
C VAL A 161 -13.54 15.30 -11.09
N TYR A 162 -13.69 13.98 -11.30
CA TYR A 162 -14.59 13.39 -12.30
C TYR A 162 -15.94 12.94 -11.73
N ILE A 163 -16.24 13.31 -10.48
CA ILE A 163 -17.58 13.19 -9.87
C ILE A 163 -18.39 14.46 -10.16
#